data_AF-A0A973P521-F1
#
_entry.id   AF-A0A973P521-F1
#
_cell.length_a   1.000
_cell.length_b   1.000
_cell.length_c   1.000
_cell.angle_alpha   90.00
_cell.angle_beta   90.00
_cell.angle_gamma   90.00
#
_symmetry.space_group_name_H-M   'P 1'
#
loop_
_entity.id
_entity.type
_entity.pdbx_description
1 polymer ?
#
loop_
_entity_poly.entity_id
_entity_poly.type
_entity_poly.pdbx_seq_one_letter_code
_entity_poly.pdbx_strand_id
1 'polypeptide(L)'
;MTTTAPGSRVLAVGEDYNGAAGRTVGSGQSVLSQWVDSAAGDMFWTQTTRVPASAAGTNVTLNVTAPTGDIWNMAGVEVLASSPRPRC
;
A
#
# COMPACT_ATOMS: atom_id res chain seq x y z
N MET A 1 0.51 10.79 -1.09
CA MET A 1 0.67 10.99 0.37
C MET A 1 1.97 11.73 0.64
N THR A 2 2.06 12.54 1.69
CA THR A 2 3.31 13.20 2.08
C THR A 2 3.72 12.71 3.47
N THR A 3 4.93 12.19 3.62
CA THR A 3 5.40 11.64 4.91
C THR A 3 5.68 12.73 5.94
N THR A 4 5.60 12.37 7.20
CA THR A 4 5.80 13.26 8.36
C THR A 4 7.10 12.99 9.11
N ALA A 5 7.75 11.83 8.90
CA ALA A 5 9.03 11.51 9.53
C ALA A 5 10.03 10.80 8.57
N PRO A 6 11.34 10.93 8.82
CA PRO A 6 12.34 10.05 8.23
C PRO A 6 12.12 8.60 8.64
N GLY A 7 12.39 7.67 7.74
CA GLY A 7 12.22 6.23 7.97
C GLY A 7 10.76 5.76 7.92
N SER A 8 9.80 6.64 7.69
CA SER A 8 8.40 6.27 7.52
C SER A 8 8.20 5.32 6.34
N ARG A 9 7.32 4.34 6.52
CA ARG A 9 6.81 3.50 5.43
C ARG A 9 5.36 3.86 5.15
N VAL A 10 4.98 3.80 3.89
CA VAL A 10 3.58 4.03 3.50
C VAL A 10 2.97 2.71 3.07
N LEU A 11 1.77 2.43 3.57
CA LEU A 11 0.99 1.26 3.24
C LEU A 11 -0.36 1.70 2.67
N ALA A 12 -0.98 0.81 1.90
CA ALA A 12 -2.37 0.93 1.50
C ALA A 12 -3.11 -0.38 1.68
N VAL A 13 -4.39 -0.28 1.98
CA VAL A 13 -5.38 -1.35 1.91
C VAL A 13 -6.42 -0.98 0.87
N GLY A 14 -6.89 -1.96 0.12
CA GLY A 14 -7.91 -1.71 -0.90
C GLY A 14 -8.89 -2.88 -1.03
N GLU A 15 -10.05 -2.52 -1.53
CA GLU A 15 -11.14 -3.41 -1.90
C GLU A 15 -11.57 -3.04 -3.32
N ASP A 16 -11.71 -4.07 -4.13
CA ASP A 16 -12.40 -4.03 -5.41
C ASP A 16 -13.60 -4.96 -5.30
N TYR A 17 -14.79 -4.37 -5.41
CA TYR A 17 -16.07 -5.04 -5.24
C TYR A 17 -16.69 -5.45 -6.58
N ASN A 18 -15.95 -5.32 -7.70
CA ASN A 18 -16.43 -5.75 -9.01
C ASN A 18 -15.39 -6.47 -9.88
N GLY A 19 -14.21 -6.80 -9.33
CA GLY A 19 -13.12 -7.48 -10.02
C GLY A 19 -12.39 -8.51 -9.16
N ALA A 20 -12.75 -9.79 -9.29
CA ALA A 20 -12.03 -10.91 -8.68
C ALA A 20 -10.73 -11.24 -9.42
N ALA A 21 -9.75 -10.33 -9.37
CA ALA A 21 -8.45 -10.50 -10.01
C ALA A 21 -7.31 -9.89 -9.17
N GLY A 22 -6.17 -10.58 -9.13
CA GLY A 22 -4.99 -10.11 -8.39
C GLY A 22 -4.46 -8.77 -8.89
N ARG A 23 -3.90 -7.97 -7.98
CA ARG A 23 -3.48 -6.59 -8.28
C ARG A 23 -2.02 -6.50 -8.73
N THR A 24 -1.80 -5.72 -9.80
CA THR A 24 -0.47 -5.24 -10.17
C THR A 24 -0.26 -3.86 -9.56
N VAL A 25 0.64 -3.77 -8.59
CA VAL A 25 0.98 -2.50 -7.93
C VAL A 25 2.05 -1.73 -8.72
N GLY A 26 2.10 -0.41 -8.54
CA GLY A 26 3.08 0.42 -9.23
C GLY A 26 4.54 0.06 -8.89
N SER A 27 5.45 0.55 -9.73
CA SER A 27 6.90 0.36 -9.53
C SER A 27 7.35 0.86 -8.15
N GLY A 28 8.29 0.14 -7.54
CA GLY A 28 8.78 0.45 -6.19
C GLY A 28 7.84 0.04 -5.05
N GLN A 29 6.68 -0.56 -5.36
CA GLN A 29 5.73 -1.08 -4.38
C GLN A 29 5.72 -2.61 -4.36
N SER A 30 5.08 -3.21 -3.36
CA SER A 30 4.86 -4.65 -3.25
C SER A 30 3.51 -4.93 -2.61
N VAL A 31 2.84 -5.96 -3.11
CA VAL A 31 1.68 -6.55 -2.43
C VAL A 31 2.21 -7.32 -1.22
N LEU A 32 1.68 -7.01 -0.04
CA LEU A 32 1.97 -7.72 1.20
C LEU A 32 1.05 -8.93 1.38
N SER A 33 -0.22 -8.76 1.07
CA SER A 33 -1.24 -9.81 1.09
C SER A 33 -2.32 -9.47 0.08
N GLN A 34 -2.92 -10.49 -0.51
CA GLN A 34 -4.12 -10.33 -1.33
C GLN A 34 -5.00 -11.57 -1.20
N TRP A 35 -6.30 -11.38 -1.34
CA TRP A 35 -7.28 -12.44 -1.40
C TRP A 35 -8.22 -12.22 -2.57
N VAL A 36 -8.20 -13.17 -3.52
CA VAL A 36 -9.15 -13.25 -4.63
C VAL A 36 -10.37 -14.03 -4.16
N ASP A 37 -11.47 -13.34 -3.92
CA ASP A 37 -12.75 -13.97 -3.64
C ASP A 37 -13.53 -14.14 -4.94
N SER A 38 -13.24 -15.23 -5.66
CA SER A 38 -13.95 -15.56 -6.89
C SER A 38 -15.41 -15.93 -6.69
N ALA A 39 -15.84 -16.22 -5.45
CA ALA A 39 -17.24 -16.55 -5.17
C ALA A 39 -18.09 -15.29 -5.03
N ALA A 40 -17.56 -14.25 -4.36
CA ALA A 40 -18.21 -12.95 -4.25
C ALA A 40 -18.01 -12.07 -5.50
N GLY A 41 -16.92 -12.26 -6.23
CA GLY A 41 -16.53 -11.36 -7.33
C GLY A 41 -15.59 -10.24 -6.88
N ASP A 42 -14.97 -10.39 -5.70
CA ASP A 42 -14.25 -9.33 -5.01
C ASP A 42 -12.73 -9.59 -4.94
N MET A 43 -12.00 -8.53 -4.65
CA MET A 43 -10.56 -8.55 -4.43
C MET A 43 -10.16 -7.63 -3.28
N PHE A 44 -9.45 -8.19 -2.30
CA PHE A 44 -8.89 -7.45 -1.17
C PHE A 44 -7.37 -7.51 -1.21
N TRP A 45 -6.70 -6.38 -0.99
CA TRP A 45 -5.23 -6.36 -0.96
C TRP A 45 -4.66 -5.38 0.04
N THR A 46 -3.42 -5.63 0.43
CA THR A 46 -2.57 -4.70 1.16
C THR A 46 -1.26 -4.54 0.40
N GLN A 47 -0.76 -3.31 0.30
CA GLN A 47 0.49 -2.98 -0.39
C GLN A 47 1.35 -2.01 0.42
N THR A 48 2.63 -1.92 0.07
CA THR A 48 3.58 -0.98 0.67
C THR A 48 4.66 -0.53 -0.32
N THR A 49 5.32 0.58 -0.03
CA THR A 49 6.60 0.94 -0.67
C THR A 49 7.72 0.01 -0.20
N ARG A 50 8.58 -0.43 -1.14
CA ARG A 50 9.71 -1.32 -0.83
C ARG A 50 10.74 -0.63 0.07
N VAL A 51 10.96 0.65 -0.16
CA VAL A 51 11.94 1.47 0.57
C VAL A 51 11.19 2.48 1.46
N PRO A 52 11.62 2.70 2.72
CA PRO A 52 11.12 3.79 3.54
C PRO A 52 11.45 5.15 2.95
N ALA A 53 10.67 6.17 3.30
CA ALA A 53 11.03 7.55 3.01
C ALA A 53 12.32 7.93 3.76
N SER A 54 13.27 8.54 3.07
CA SER A 54 14.54 8.98 3.68
C SER A 54 14.37 10.23 4.55
N ALA A 55 13.33 11.03 4.31
CA ALA A 55 13.04 12.26 5.03
C ALA A 55 11.53 12.47 5.22
N ALA A 56 11.18 13.33 6.19
CA ALA A 56 9.86 13.93 6.25
C ALA A 56 9.60 14.79 4.99
N GLY A 57 8.34 14.98 4.64
CA GLY A 57 7.95 15.74 3.44
C GLY A 57 8.13 14.95 2.14
N THR A 58 8.51 13.67 2.18
CA THR A 58 8.64 12.85 0.96
C THR A 58 7.27 12.61 0.37
N ASN A 59 7.08 12.99 -0.90
CA ASN A 59 5.87 12.67 -1.63
C ASN A 59 5.91 11.22 -2.11
N VAL A 60 4.98 10.42 -1.64
CA VAL A 60 4.84 9.00 -1.97
C VAL A 60 3.54 8.79 -2.76
N THR A 61 3.69 8.20 -3.93
CA THR A 61 2.57 7.69 -4.73
C THR A 61 2.34 6.22 -4.41
N LEU A 62 1.11 5.89 -4.07
CA LEU A 62 0.59 4.52 -4.02
C LEU A 62 -0.42 4.37 -5.14
N ASN A 63 -0.31 3.29 -5.91
CA ASN A 63 -1.21 3.03 -7.03
C ASN A 63 -1.24 1.55 -7.38
N VAL A 64 -2.35 1.16 -8.00
CA VAL A 64 -2.55 -0.11 -8.70
C VAL A 64 -2.63 0.22 -10.19
N THR A 65 -1.92 -0.52 -11.03
CA THR A 65 -1.80 -0.26 -12.48
C THR A 65 -2.52 -1.30 -13.33
N ALA A 66 -2.91 -2.44 -12.76
CA ALA A 66 -3.77 -3.40 -13.42
C ALA A 66 -4.49 -4.29 -12.40
N PRO A 67 -5.69 -4.79 -12.74
CA PRO A 67 -6.55 -4.40 -13.88
C PRO A 67 -6.98 -2.91 -13.86
N THR A 68 -7.44 -2.37 -15.00
CA THR A 68 -7.78 -0.94 -15.15
C THR A 68 -9.27 -0.65 -15.37
N GLY A 69 -10.09 -1.69 -15.54
CA GLY A 69 -11.53 -1.57 -15.80
C GLY A 69 -12.40 -1.62 -14.56
N ASP A 70 -11.79 -1.89 -13.41
CA ASP A 70 -12.50 -2.19 -12.17
C ASP A 70 -12.77 -0.92 -11.36
N ILE A 71 -13.75 -0.98 -10.45
CA ILE A 71 -14.11 0.10 -9.54
C ILE A 71 -13.72 -0.33 -8.13
N TRP A 72 -12.86 0.46 -7.51
CA TRP A 72 -12.25 0.08 -6.25
C TRP A 72 -12.07 1.28 -5.33
N ASN A 73 -11.91 1.00 -4.05
CA ASN A 73 -11.52 1.97 -3.03
C ASN A 73 -10.13 1.63 -2.49
N MET A 74 -9.45 2.63 -1.91
CA MET A 74 -8.16 2.41 -1.26
C MET A 74 -7.95 3.45 -0.16
N ALA A 75 -7.42 3.01 0.97
CA ALA A 75 -6.99 3.87 2.06
C ALA A 75 -5.48 3.72 2.27
N GLY A 76 -4.79 4.84 2.49
CA GLY A 76 -3.36 4.88 2.75
C GLY A 76 -3.04 5.25 4.20
N VAL A 77 -1.94 4.72 4.74
CA VAL A 77 -1.46 5.01 6.10
C VAL A 77 0.06 5.23 6.12
N GLU A 78 0.50 6.19 6.92
CA GLU A 78 1.91 6.33 7.30
C GLU A 78 2.19 5.46 8.53
N VAL A 79 3.24 4.67 8.47
CA VAL A 79 3.79 4.00 9.64
C VAL A 79 5.15 4.60 9.92
N LEU A 80 5.27 5.26 11.09
CA LEU A 80 6.52 5.87 11.54
C LEU A 80 7.53 4.78 11.91
N ALA A 81 8.81 5.06 11.71
CA ALA A 81 9.88 4.19 12.21
C ALA A 81 9.81 4.12 13.75
N SER A 82 10.07 2.93 14.32
CA SER A 82 10.15 2.82 15.78
C SER A 82 11.35 3.61 16.29
N SER A 83 11.17 4.40 17.35
CA SER A 83 12.29 5.00 18.05
C SER A 83 13.26 3.91 18.54
N PRO A 84 14.59 4.09 18.37
CA PRO A 84 15.55 3.16 18.96
C PRO A 84 15.32 3.06 20.47
N ARG A 85 15.33 1.85 21.02
CA ARG A 85 15.41 1.69 22.48
C ARG A 85 16.75 2.30 22.95
N PRO A 86 16.78 3.07 24.05
CA PRO A 86 18.04 3.52 24.63
C PRO A 86 18.93 2.31 24.92
N ARG A 87 20.20 2.35 24.51
CA ARG A 87 21.18 1.33 24.89
C ARG A 87 21.58 1.61 26.34
N CYS A 88 21.53 0.58 27.20
CA CYS A 88 22.15 0.60 28.53
C CYS A 88 23.68 0.57 28.40
#